data_AF-A0A8S3FE54-F1
#
_entry.id   AF-A0A8S3FE54-F1
#
_cell.length_a   1.000
_cell.length_b   1.000
_cell.length_c   1.000
_cell.angle_alpha   90.00
_cell.angle_beta   90.00
_cell.angle_gamma   90.00
#
_symmetry.space_group_name_H-M   'P 1'
#
loop_
_entity.id
_entity.type
_entity.pdbx_description
1 polymer ?
#
loop_
_entity_poly.entity_id
_entity_poly.type
_entity_poly.pdbx_seq_one_letter_code
_entity_poly.pdbx_strand_id
1 'polypeptide(L)'
;MRWPRRNGTQGEIIIENVLCTGIAMDKDKYLYVSECERNEVRKWLMGEKIGTIVAGGRGQGNGFNQLNSPSCIFVDQDYSVYISDEKNHRVMKWIKDATEGIIVAGGQGEGNDLARLSCPRGVIVDPFGTVYVADTKNNRIVRWSKEAEDGTVVVGGNNQGSLQAQLYSPQGLSFDQQGNLYVVDRLNNRIQKFDIVPNSSSQ
;
A
#
# COMPACT_ATOMS: atom_id res chain seq x y z
N MET A 1 8.49 -18.65 -15.34
CA MET A 1 7.42 -18.82 -16.36
C MET A 1 6.93 -17.45 -16.77
N ARG A 2 7.14 -17.03 -18.03
CA ARG A 2 6.48 -15.84 -18.60
C ARG A 2 5.11 -16.28 -19.11
N TRP A 3 4.04 -15.71 -18.58
CA TRP A 3 2.70 -15.91 -19.11
C TRP A 3 2.62 -15.37 -20.55
N PRO A 4 2.06 -16.12 -21.51
CA PRO A 4 1.74 -15.55 -22.80
C PRO A 4 0.63 -14.51 -22.57
N ARG A 5 0.97 -13.22 -22.76
CA ARG A 5 -0.01 -12.14 -22.78
C ARG A 5 -0.87 -12.30 -24.04
N ARG A 6 -1.87 -13.18 -23.99
CA ARG A 6 -2.89 -13.28 -25.03
C ARG A 6 -3.87 -12.12 -24.83
N ASN A 7 -4.43 -11.60 -25.92
CA ASN A 7 -5.51 -10.62 -25.85
C ASN A 7 -6.63 -11.17 -24.97
N GLY A 8 -6.89 -10.51 -23.84
CA GLY A 8 -7.85 -10.95 -22.83
C GLY A 8 -9.30 -10.69 -23.26
N THR A 9 -9.77 -11.39 -24.29
CA THR A 9 -11.18 -11.31 -24.73
C THR A 9 -12.09 -12.27 -23.97
N GLN A 10 -11.52 -13.15 -23.14
CA GLN A 10 -12.24 -14.04 -22.23
C GLN A 10 -11.75 -13.76 -20.80
N GLY A 11 -12.63 -13.20 -19.98
CA GLY A 11 -12.42 -13.02 -18.55
C GLY A 11 -13.17 -14.09 -17.76
N GLU A 12 -12.66 -14.44 -16.58
CA GLU A 12 -13.29 -15.35 -15.64
C GLU A 12 -13.46 -14.62 -14.30
N ILE A 13 -14.63 -14.76 -13.67
CA ILE A 13 -14.84 -14.32 -12.29
C ILE A 13 -14.29 -15.42 -11.38
N ILE A 14 -13.14 -15.15 -10.76
CA ILE A 14 -12.46 -16.12 -9.87
C ILE A 14 -12.75 -15.89 -8.38
N ILE A 15 -13.23 -14.69 -8.02
CA ILE A 15 -13.67 -14.32 -6.67
C ILE A 15 -14.90 -13.43 -6.83
N GLU A 16 -15.97 -13.72 -6.08
CA GLU A 16 -17.25 -12.97 -6.11
C GLU A 16 -17.69 -12.55 -4.71
N ASN A 17 -18.61 -11.57 -4.64
CA ASN A 17 -19.20 -11.07 -3.38
C ASN A 17 -18.17 -10.50 -2.38
N VAL A 18 -17.09 -9.92 -2.92
CA VAL A 18 -16.03 -9.25 -2.16
C VAL A 18 -15.97 -7.79 -2.59
N LEU A 19 -16.09 -6.86 -1.62
CA LEU A 19 -15.84 -5.43 -1.85
C LEU A 19 -14.34 -5.18 -1.73
N CYS A 20 -13.65 -5.34 -2.85
CA CYS A 20 -12.20 -5.24 -2.95
C CYS A 20 -11.71 -3.83 -3.30
N THR A 21 -10.64 -3.39 -2.65
CA THR A 21 -10.02 -2.08 -2.88
C THR A 21 -8.56 -2.18 -3.32
N GLY A 22 -7.90 -3.28 -3.00
CA GLY A 22 -6.51 -3.55 -3.35
C GLY A 22 -6.29 -5.03 -3.66
N ILE A 23 -5.29 -5.29 -4.49
CA ILE A 23 -4.94 -6.63 -4.96
C ILE A 23 -3.43 -6.76 -5.06
N ALA A 24 -2.89 -7.91 -4.68
CA ALA A 24 -1.49 -8.26 -4.86
C ALA A 24 -1.36 -9.76 -5.18
N MET A 25 -0.30 -10.14 -5.88
CA MET A 25 -0.03 -11.55 -6.17
C MET A 25 1.42 -11.87 -5.78
N ASP A 26 1.62 -13.00 -5.11
CA ASP A 26 2.96 -13.45 -4.74
C ASP A 26 3.58 -14.40 -5.78
N LYS A 27 4.82 -14.82 -5.53
CA LYS A 27 5.57 -15.73 -6.41
C LYS A 27 4.99 -17.14 -6.50
N ASP A 28 4.17 -17.54 -5.52
CA ASP A 28 3.52 -18.85 -5.44
C ASP A 28 2.09 -18.84 -6.01
N LYS A 29 1.70 -17.73 -6.65
CA LYS A 29 0.39 -17.51 -7.28
C LYS A 29 -0.77 -17.41 -6.29
N TYR A 30 -0.50 -17.03 -5.05
CA TYR A 30 -1.59 -16.58 -4.18
C TYR A 30 -2.01 -15.17 -4.55
N LEU A 31 -3.32 -14.97 -4.65
CA LEU A 31 -3.96 -13.69 -4.83
C LEU A 31 -4.38 -13.14 -3.47
N TYR A 32 -3.90 -11.96 -3.11
CA TYR A 32 -4.25 -11.25 -1.89
C TYR A 32 -5.23 -10.15 -2.25
N VAL A 33 -6.27 -9.99 -1.45
CA VAL A 33 -7.31 -8.97 -1.66
C VAL A 33 -7.63 -8.31 -0.33
N SER A 34 -7.58 -6.97 -0.31
CA SER A 34 -8.12 -6.20 0.81
C SER A 34 -9.62 -6.04 0.66
N GLU A 35 -10.35 -6.39 1.72
CA GLU A 35 -11.80 -6.33 1.78
C GLU A 35 -12.23 -5.18 2.70
N CYS A 36 -12.58 -4.04 2.12
CA CYS A 36 -12.74 -2.81 2.89
C CYS A 36 -13.89 -2.87 3.90
N GLU A 37 -15.02 -3.51 3.53
CA GLU A 37 -16.18 -3.66 4.42
C GLU A 37 -15.97 -4.70 5.51
N ARG A 38 -15.16 -5.73 5.23
CA ARG A 38 -14.85 -6.78 6.21
C ARG A 38 -13.70 -6.41 7.12
N ASN A 39 -12.95 -5.35 6.79
CA ASN A 39 -11.80 -4.89 7.55
C ASN A 39 -10.73 -5.98 7.71
N GLU A 40 -10.46 -6.69 6.62
CA GLU A 40 -9.49 -7.79 6.58
C GLU A 40 -8.80 -7.89 5.23
N VAL A 41 -7.69 -8.62 5.20
CA VAL A 41 -7.06 -9.07 3.95
C VAL A 41 -7.12 -10.59 3.92
N ARG A 42 -7.52 -11.12 2.77
CA ARG A 42 -7.55 -12.56 2.52
C ARG A 42 -6.63 -12.93 1.37
N LYS A 43 -6.17 -14.18 1.37
CA LYS A 43 -5.47 -14.79 0.24
C LYS A 43 -6.20 -16.03 -0.27
N TRP A 44 -6.09 -16.26 -1.58
CA TRP A 44 -6.60 -17.43 -2.29
C TRP A 44 -5.48 -18.00 -3.15
N LEU A 45 -5.31 -19.32 -3.14
CA LEU A 45 -4.63 -20.00 -4.23
C LEU A 45 -5.58 -20.08 -5.44
N MET A 46 -5.04 -20.00 -6.64
CA MET A 46 -5.85 -20.14 -7.86
C MET A 46 -6.70 -21.42 -7.82
N GLY A 47 -8.02 -21.26 -7.93
CA GLY A 47 -9.01 -22.34 -7.85
C GLY A 47 -9.66 -22.55 -6.47
N GLU A 48 -9.15 -21.91 -5.41
CA GLU A 48 -9.81 -21.92 -4.11
C GLU A 48 -11.05 -21.03 -4.11
N LYS A 49 -12.13 -21.51 -3.49
CA LYS A 49 -13.38 -20.74 -3.34
C LYS A 49 -13.45 -19.94 -2.03
N ILE A 50 -12.69 -20.36 -1.02
CA ILE A 50 -12.72 -19.79 0.33
C ILE A 50 -11.32 -19.24 0.62
N GLY A 51 -11.25 -17.94 0.87
CA GLY A 51 -9.99 -17.26 1.16
C GLY A 51 -9.60 -17.42 2.63
N THR A 52 -8.30 -17.50 2.87
CA THR A 52 -7.72 -17.51 4.22
C THR A 52 -7.42 -16.08 4.66
N ILE A 53 -7.84 -15.70 5.86
CA ILE A 53 -7.50 -14.38 6.45
C ILE A 53 -6.00 -14.35 6.76
N VAL A 54 -5.34 -13.27 6.34
CA VAL A 54 -3.90 -13.05 6.57
C VAL A 54 -3.59 -11.74 7.30
N ALA A 55 -4.55 -10.83 7.41
CA ALA A 55 -4.45 -9.61 8.21
C ALA A 55 -5.84 -9.16 8.67
N GLY A 56 -5.92 -8.57 9.87
CA GLY A 56 -7.20 -8.19 10.47
C GLY A 56 -8.00 -9.42 10.96
N GLY A 57 -9.31 -9.46 10.63
CA GLY A 57 -10.19 -10.59 10.96
C GLY A 57 -10.79 -10.56 12.37
N ARG A 58 -10.57 -9.49 13.14
CA ARG A 58 -11.20 -9.25 14.46
C ARG A 58 -12.18 -8.07 14.44
N GLY A 59 -12.78 -7.83 13.28
CA GLY A 59 -13.70 -6.73 13.05
C GLY A 59 -13.01 -5.38 12.86
N GLN A 60 -13.83 -4.33 12.70
CA GLN A 60 -13.38 -2.96 12.57
C GLN A 60 -12.78 -2.46 13.88
N GLY A 61 -11.61 -1.83 13.83
CA GLY A 61 -10.98 -1.20 14.99
C GLY A 61 -9.54 -0.81 14.73
N ASN A 62 -8.83 -0.40 15.78
CA ASN A 62 -7.44 0.06 15.72
C ASN A 62 -6.46 -0.82 16.52
N GLY A 63 -6.91 -1.95 17.06
CA GLY A 63 -6.02 -2.95 17.66
C GLY A 63 -5.01 -3.52 16.65
N PHE A 64 -3.98 -4.21 17.13
CA PHE A 64 -2.96 -4.82 16.27
C PHE A 64 -3.47 -6.02 15.46
N ASN A 65 -4.64 -6.56 15.79
CA ASN A 65 -5.35 -7.60 15.03
C ASN A 65 -6.60 -7.06 14.29
N GLN A 66 -6.74 -5.73 14.17
CA GLN A 66 -7.88 -5.08 13.54
C GLN A 66 -7.43 -4.10 12.46
N LEU A 67 -8.33 -3.85 11.51
CA LEU A 67 -8.18 -2.85 10.45
C LEU A 67 -9.45 -1.97 10.42
N ASN A 68 -9.38 -0.86 9.69
CA ASN A 68 -10.50 0.04 9.48
C ASN A 68 -10.44 0.61 8.05
N SER A 69 -11.28 0.06 7.17
CA SER A 69 -11.32 0.37 5.75
C SER A 69 -9.94 0.21 5.06
N PRO A 70 -9.34 -1.00 5.09
CA PRO A 70 -8.07 -1.24 4.41
C PRO A 70 -8.20 -0.97 2.91
N SER A 71 -7.19 -0.31 2.35
CA SER A 71 -7.17 0.09 0.93
C SER A 71 -6.07 -0.67 0.16
N CYS A 72 -4.98 -0.01 -0.19
CA CYS A 72 -3.88 -0.61 -0.93
C CYS A 72 -3.15 -1.66 -0.08
N ILE A 73 -2.69 -2.72 -0.74
CA ILE A 73 -1.84 -3.75 -0.16
C ILE A 73 -0.57 -3.95 -0.99
N PHE A 74 0.51 -4.32 -0.33
CA PHE A 74 1.76 -4.76 -0.94
C PHE A 74 2.20 -6.07 -0.28
N VAL A 75 2.71 -7.03 -1.07
CA VAL A 75 3.21 -8.31 -0.55
C VAL A 75 4.68 -8.43 -0.91
N ASP A 76 5.54 -8.60 0.10
CA ASP A 76 6.99 -8.74 -0.12
C ASP A 76 7.42 -10.19 -0.45
N GLN A 77 8.71 -10.39 -0.70
CA GLN A 77 9.25 -11.69 -1.10
C GLN A 77 9.18 -12.76 0.00
N ASP A 78 8.98 -12.33 1.25
CA ASP A 78 8.82 -13.14 2.45
C ASP A 78 7.34 -13.32 2.83
N TYR A 79 6.43 -12.96 1.92
CA TYR A 79 4.97 -13.06 2.08
C TYR A 79 4.41 -12.18 3.20
N SER A 80 5.14 -11.16 3.64
CA SER A 80 4.58 -10.16 4.55
C SER A 80 3.64 -9.26 3.78
N VAL A 81 2.51 -8.92 4.40
CA VAL A 81 1.49 -8.06 3.81
C VAL A 81 1.55 -6.68 4.46
N TYR A 82 1.74 -5.65 3.65
CA TYR A 82 1.68 -4.24 4.06
C TYR A 82 0.32 -3.71 3.63
N ILE A 83 -0.38 -3.03 4.54
CA ILE A 83 -1.74 -2.56 4.33
C ILE A 83 -1.83 -1.09 4.67
N SER A 84 -2.34 -0.28 3.74
CA SER A 84 -2.82 1.06 4.04
C SER A 84 -4.14 0.97 4.82
N ASP A 85 -4.07 1.13 6.14
CA ASP A 85 -5.20 1.09 7.06
C ASP A 85 -5.86 2.48 7.13
N GLU A 86 -6.65 2.80 6.09
CA GLU A 86 -7.02 4.17 5.69
C GLU A 86 -7.61 4.98 6.84
N LYS A 87 -8.61 4.43 7.54
CA LYS A 87 -9.34 5.16 8.58
C LYS A 87 -8.63 5.17 9.93
N ASN A 88 -7.59 4.36 10.09
CA ASN A 88 -6.71 4.41 11.26
C ASN A 88 -5.43 5.24 11.00
N HIS A 89 -5.26 5.79 9.79
CA HIS A 89 -4.17 6.71 9.45
C HIS A 89 -2.78 6.11 9.70
N ARG A 90 -2.61 4.85 9.31
CA ARG A 90 -1.39 4.09 9.50
C ARG A 90 -1.15 3.11 8.36
N VAL A 91 0.08 2.63 8.26
CA VAL A 91 0.40 1.43 7.47
C VAL A 91 0.77 0.33 8.44
N MET A 92 0.12 -0.81 8.27
CA MET A 92 0.37 -2.02 9.05
C MET A 92 1.16 -3.03 8.22
N LYS A 93 2.05 -3.79 8.85
CA LYS A 93 2.70 -4.96 8.28
C LYS A 93 2.29 -6.21 9.07
N TRP A 94 1.76 -7.21 8.38
CA TRP A 94 1.63 -8.57 8.90
C TRP A 94 2.77 -9.42 8.36
N ILE A 95 3.59 -9.97 9.25
CA ILE A 95 4.54 -11.02 8.89
C ILE A 95 3.73 -12.29 8.59
N LYS A 96 4.21 -13.13 7.67
CA LYS A 96 3.56 -14.39 7.32
C LYS A 96 3.17 -15.18 8.58
N ASP A 97 1.91 -15.62 8.60
CA ASP A 97 1.29 -16.43 9.68
C ASP A 97 1.20 -15.74 11.05
N ALA A 98 1.51 -14.44 11.15
CA ALA A 98 1.32 -13.66 12.37
C ALA A 98 -0.16 -13.42 12.67
N THR A 99 -0.52 -13.43 13.95
CA THR A 99 -1.89 -13.14 14.42
C THR A 99 -2.16 -11.64 14.58
N GLU A 100 -1.10 -10.84 14.65
CA GLU A 100 -1.12 -9.39 14.86
C GLU A 100 -0.12 -8.72 13.93
N GLY A 101 -0.42 -7.49 13.54
CA GLY A 101 0.44 -6.67 12.70
C GLY A 101 1.27 -5.69 13.53
N ILE A 102 2.27 -5.13 12.88
CA ILE A 102 3.10 -4.05 13.42
C ILE A 102 2.87 -2.77 12.62
N ILE A 103 2.92 -1.62 13.29
CA ILE A 103 2.86 -0.32 12.61
C ILE A 103 4.22 -0.07 11.97
N VAL A 104 4.24 0.27 10.67
CA VAL A 104 5.47 0.55 9.91
C VAL A 104 5.50 1.95 9.31
N ALA A 105 4.40 2.70 9.40
CA ALA A 105 4.33 4.13 9.10
C ALA A 105 3.08 4.74 9.76
N GLY A 106 3.19 5.97 10.26
CA GLY A 106 2.09 6.65 10.94
C GLY A 106 1.78 6.05 12.31
N GLY A 107 0.49 6.00 12.67
CA GLY A 107 0.03 5.33 13.90
C GLY A 107 -0.17 6.24 15.11
N GLN A 108 0.20 7.52 15.03
CA GLN A 108 -0.06 8.53 16.06
C GLN A 108 -1.36 9.33 15.80
N GLY A 109 -2.33 8.71 15.12
CA GLY A 109 -3.58 9.36 14.69
C GLY A 109 -3.46 10.19 13.43
N GLU A 110 -4.55 10.90 13.08
CA GLU A 110 -4.58 11.78 11.90
C GLU A 110 -3.68 13.01 12.12
N GLY A 111 -2.91 13.38 11.10
CA GLY A 111 -2.07 14.58 11.15
C GLY A 111 -1.21 14.77 9.91
N ASN A 112 -0.41 15.84 9.91
CA ASN A 112 0.45 16.23 8.78
C ASN A 112 1.92 16.46 9.17
N ASP A 113 2.33 16.20 10.41
CA ASP A 113 3.76 16.10 10.75
C ASP A 113 4.37 14.81 10.18
N LEU A 114 5.65 14.57 10.49
CA LEU A 114 6.40 13.44 9.94
C LEU A 114 6.11 12.11 10.65
N ALA A 115 5.46 12.12 11.82
CA ALA A 115 5.05 10.91 12.53
C ALA A 115 3.63 10.46 12.17
N ARG A 116 2.83 11.34 11.55
CA ARG A 116 1.41 11.11 11.26
C ARG A 116 1.09 11.06 9.77
N LEU A 117 0.01 10.36 9.46
CA LEU A 117 -0.59 10.26 8.13
C LEU A 117 -2.03 10.76 8.18
N SER A 118 -2.64 10.99 7.01
CA SER A 118 -4.06 11.31 6.86
C SER A 118 -4.64 10.57 5.66
N CYS A 119 -5.44 9.54 5.98
CA CYS A 119 -6.06 8.60 5.05
C CYS A 119 -5.11 8.08 3.95
N PRO A 120 -4.07 7.28 4.30
CA PRO A 120 -3.17 6.72 3.31
C PRO A 120 -3.91 5.74 2.39
N ARG A 121 -3.66 5.82 1.06
CA ARG A 121 -4.31 4.96 0.05
C ARG A 121 -3.37 4.24 -0.91
N GLY A 122 -2.07 4.37 -0.70
CA GLY A 122 -1.05 3.72 -1.52
C GLY A 122 0.11 3.32 -0.65
N VAL A 123 0.60 2.11 -0.86
CA VAL A 123 1.80 1.60 -0.21
C VAL A 123 2.60 0.77 -1.20
N ILE A 124 3.90 1.05 -1.29
CA ILE A 124 4.89 0.16 -1.91
C ILE A 124 6.11 0.09 -1.01
N VAL A 125 6.85 -1.01 -1.11
CA VAL A 125 8.04 -1.24 -0.30
C VAL A 125 9.21 -1.55 -1.23
N ASP A 126 10.35 -0.93 -0.98
CA ASP A 126 11.57 -1.22 -1.74
C ASP A 126 12.28 -2.48 -1.20
N PRO A 127 13.29 -3.02 -1.91
CA PRO A 127 14.02 -4.21 -1.47
C PRO A 127 14.76 -4.05 -0.13
N PHE A 128 14.96 -2.83 0.36
CA PHE A 128 15.60 -2.55 1.65
C PHE A 128 14.59 -2.47 2.80
N GLY A 129 13.29 -2.61 2.50
CA GLY A 129 12.21 -2.51 3.48
C GLY A 129 11.76 -1.07 3.75
N THR A 130 12.16 -0.10 2.92
CA THR A 130 11.65 1.28 3.02
C THR A 130 10.22 1.32 2.51
N VAL A 131 9.31 1.84 3.33
CA VAL A 131 7.88 1.94 3.02
C VAL A 131 7.60 3.31 2.43
N TYR A 132 7.05 3.36 1.21
CA TYR A 132 6.58 4.59 0.56
C TYR A 132 5.06 4.63 0.60
N VAL A 133 4.52 5.73 1.11
CA VAL A 133 3.09 5.87 1.39
C VAL A 133 2.53 7.07 0.64
N ALA A 134 1.43 6.86 -0.07
CA ALA A 134 0.61 7.95 -0.58
C ALA A 134 -0.26 8.47 0.58
N ASP A 135 0.21 9.55 1.21
CA ASP A 135 -0.47 10.25 2.29
C ASP A 135 -1.55 11.17 1.71
N THR A 136 -2.65 10.55 1.30
CA THR A 136 -3.57 11.07 0.28
C THR A 136 -4.19 12.41 0.65
N LYS A 137 -4.69 12.59 1.88
CA LYS A 137 -5.32 13.86 2.28
C LYS A 137 -4.29 14.97 2.50
N ASN A 138 -3.05 14.62 2.81
CA ASN A 138 -1.95 15.56 2.94
C ASN A 138 -1.27 15.89 1.60
N ASN A 139 -1.72 15.29 0.49
CA ASN A 139 -1.22 15.57 -0.87
C ASN A 139 0.30 15.41 -1.00
N ARG A 140 0.85 14.34 -0.39
CA ARG A 140 2.29 14.07 -0.37
C ARG A 140 2.59 12.58 -0.44
N ILE A 141 3.80 12.25 -0.86
CA ILE A 141 4.38 10.92 -0.71
C ILE A 141 5.43 11.00 0.40
N VAL A 142 5.33 10.10 1.36
CA VAL A 142 6.25 10.04 2.51
C VAL A 142 6.89 8.66 2.54
N ARG A 143 8.20 8.61 2.80
CA ARG A 143 8.93 7.36 3.00
C ARG A 143 9.30 7.15 4.47
N TRP A 144 9.23 5.91 4.94
CA TRP A 144 9.80 5.46 6.22
C TRP A 144 10.86 4.42 5.94
N SER A 145 12.09 4.70 6.38
CA SER A 145 13.12 3.67 6.46
C SER A 145 12.71 2.64 7.52
N LYS A 146 13.26 1.42 7.40
CA LYS A 146 13.03 0.37 8.39
C LYS A 146 13.35 0.90 9.80
N GLU A 147 12.43 0.68 10.74
CA GLU A 147 12.54 1.08 12.16
C GLU A 147 12.58 2.62 12.41
N ALA A 148 12.33 3.45 11.39
CA ALA A 148 12.22 4.89 11.59
C ALA A 148 10.94 5.25 12.35
N GLU A 149 11.05 6.15 13.34
CA GLU A 149 9.88 6.71 14.05
C GLU A 149 9.14 7.72 13.16
N ASP A 150 9.90 8.55 12.43
CA ASP A 150 9.40 9.60 11.56
C ASP A 150 9.65 9.32 10.08
N GLY A 151 8.75 9.82 9.25
CA GLY A 151 8.83 9.75 7.81
C GLY A 151 9.64 10.90 7.20
N THR A 152 9.90 10.81 5.90
CA THR A 152 10.49 11.88 5.10
C THR A 152 9.63 12.12 3.87
N VAL A 153 9.20 13.36 3.65
CA VAL A 153 8.47 13.73 2.44
C VAL A 153 9.42 13.63 1.25
N VAL A 154 9.06 12.84 0.23
CA VAL A 154 9.85 12.67 -0.99
C VAL A 154 9.24 13.35 -2.21
N VAL A 155 7.92 13.55 -2.21
CA VAL A 155 7.18 14.26 -3.26
C VAL A 155 6.00 15.00 -2.63
N GLY A 156 5.70 16.22 -3.10
CA GLY A 156 4.58 17.01 -2.59
C GLY A 156 4.86 17.65 -1.23
N GLY A 157 3.81 17.86 -0.42
CA GLY A 157 3.91 18.52 0.89
C GLY A 157 4.01 20.05 0.83
N ASN A 158 3.95 20.63 -0.38
CA ASN A 158 4.01 22.05 -0.69
C ASN A 158 2.65 22.60 -1.14
N ASN A 159 1.62 22.27 -0.34
CA ASN A 159 0.20 22.46 -0.63
C ASN A 159 -0.32 21.65 -1.83
N GLN A 160 -1.63 21.44 -1.85
CA GLN A 160 -2.33 20.89 -3.00
C GLN A 160 -2.12 21.79 -4.23
N GLY A 161 -1.86 21.21 -5.39
CA GLY A 161 -1.79 21.97 -6.63
C GLY A 161 -1.53 21.11 -7.85
N SER A 162 -1.37 21.78 -9.00
CA SER A 162 -1.21 21.16 -10.32
C SER A 162 0.16 21.44 -10.95
N LEU A 163 1.05 22.16 -10.27
CA LEU A 163 2.43 22.35 -10.73
C LEU A 163 3.22 21.03 -10.69
N GLN A 164 4.42 21.06 -11.24
CA GLN A 164 5.37 19.95 -11.12
C GLN A 164 5.68 19.70 -9.64
N ALA A 165 5.72 18.44 -9.23
CA ALA A 165 5.94 18.01 -7.84
C ALA A 165 4.87 18.42 -6.81
N GLN A 166 3.81 19.15 -7.21
CA GLN A 166 2.58 19.24 -6.44
C GLN A 166 1.65 18.07 -6.78
N LEU A 167 0.87 17.64 -5.79
CA LEU A 167 -0.07 16.53 -5.91
C LEU A 167 -1.47 16.96 -5.48
N TYR A 168 -2.47 16.22 -5.93
CA TYR A 168 -3.84 16.32 -5.47
C TYR A 168 -4.48 14.93 -5.33
N SER A 169 -4.61 14.49 -4.08
CA SER A 169 -5.12 13.16 -3.69
C SER A 169 -4.35 12.01 -4.34
N PRO A 170 -3.03 11.88 -4.09
CA PRO A 170 -2.25 10.77 -4.64
C PRO A 170 -2.75 9.42 -4.11
N GLN A 171 -2.70 8.38 -4.95
CA GLN A 171 -3.15 7.03 -4.57
C GLN A 171 -2.14 5.96 -4.94
N GLY A 172 -2.17 5.43 -6.17
CA GLY A 172 -1.28 4.37 -6.61
C GLY A 172 0.17 4.83 -6.72
N LEU A 173 1.10 3.96 -6.33
CA LEU A 173 2.54 4.14 -6.45
C LEU A 173 3.15 2.95 -7.18
N SER A 174 4.22 3.17 -7.95
CA SER A 174 5.00 2.09 -8.55
C SER A 174 6.44 2.53 -8.81
N PHE A 175 7.37 1.60 -8.71
CA PHE A 175 8.75 1.81 -9.14
C PHE A 175 9.00 1.22 -10.54
N ASP A 176 9.82 1.89 -11.35
CA ASP A 176 10.48 1.23 -12.48
C ASP A 176 11.77 0.51 -12.05
N GLN A 177 12.40 -0.20 -12.99
CA GLN A 177 13.64 -0.93 -12.73
C GLN A 177 14.85 -0.02 -12.46
N GLN A 178 14.74 1.28 -12.80
CA GLN A 178 15.77 2.28 -12.53
C GLN A 178 15.56 2.95 -11.16
N GLY A 179 14.50 2.60 -10.42
CA GLY A 179 14.17 3.18 -9.13
C GLY A 179 13.36 4.47 -9.21
N ASN A 180 12.87 4.88 -10.39
CA ASN A 180 12.00 6.05 -10.48
C ASN A 180 10.62 5.73 -9.93
N LEU A 181 10.06 6.67 -9.17
CA LEU A 181 8.71 6.58 -8.61
C LEU A 181 7.68 7.16 -9.57
N TYR A 182 6.63 6.39 -9.82
CA TYR A 182 5.44 6.81 -10.56
C TYR A 182 4.29 6.98 -9.57
N VAL A 183 3.63 8.13 -9.63
CA VAL A 183 2.55 8.50 -8.72
C VAL A 183 1.27 8.75 -9.50
N VAL A 184 0.19 8.07 -9.12
CA VAL A 184 -1.17 8.38 -9.57
C VAL A 184 -1.63 9.65 -8.85
N ASP A 185 -1.59 10.78 -9.53
CA ASP A 185 -2.04 12.08 -9.05
C ASP A 185 -3.52 12.25 -9.41
N ARG A 186 -4.38 11.55 -8.65
CA ARG A 186 -5.73 11.17 -9.06
C ARG A 186 -6.61 12.36 -9.42
N LEU A 187 -6.69 13.38 -8.56
CA LEU A 187 -7.62 14.50 -8.80
C LEU A 187 -7.08 15.53 -9.80
N ASN A 188 -5.79 15.43 -10.15
CA ASN A 188 -5.22 16.12 -11.31
C ASN A 188 -5.33 15.29 -12.61
N ASN A 189 -5.92 14.09 -12.57
CA ASN A 189 -6.11 13.19 -13.72
C ASN A 189 -4.81 12.89 -14.48
N ARG A 190 -3.69 12.71 -13.76
CA ARG A 190 -2.37 12.50 -14.38
C ARG A 190 -1.52 11.49 -13.62
N ILE A 191 -0.43 11.07 -14.27
CA ILE A 191 0.67 10.32 -13.65
C ILE A 191 1.91 11.22 -13.65
N GLN A 192 2.62 11.29 -12.54
CA GLN A 192 3.92 11.96 -12.46
C GLN A 192 5.03 10.94 -12.20
N LYS A 193 6.19 11.16 -12.82
CA LYS A 193 7.41 10.38 -12.62
C LYS A 193 8.42 11.24 -11.84
N PHE A 194 9.06 10.64 -10.84
CA PHE A 194 10.07 11.28 -10.01
C PHE A 194 11.33 10.41 -9.97
N ASP A 195 12.47 11.04 -10.19
CA ASP A 195 13.76 10.43 -9.87
C ASP A 195 13.98 10.57 -8.36
N ILE A 196 13.73 9.49 -7.64
CA ILE A 196 13.98 9.43 -6.21
C ILE A 196 15.13 8.48 -5.97
N VAL A 197 16.34 9.02 -6.05
CA VAL A 197 17.57 8.26 -5.81
C VAL A 197 17.43 7.54 -4.47
N PRO A 198 17.46 6.18 -4.42
CA PRO A 198 17.65 5.48 -3.17
C PRO A 198 18.99 5.99 -2.65
N ASN A 199 19.04 6.58 -1.46
CA ASN A 199 20.29 7.13 -0.92
C ASN A 199 21.37 6.04 -1.07
N SER A 200 22.26 6.19 -2.05
CA SER A 200 23.49 5.42 -2.07
C SER A 200 24.22 5.86 -0.82
N SER A 201 24.56 4.88 0.00
CA SER A 201 25.36 5.00 1.21
C SER A 201 26.33 6.16 1.07
N SER A 202 26.15 7.18 1.91
CA SER A 202 27.15 8.21 2.12
C SER A 202 28.51 7.54 2.28
N GLN A 203 29.48 7.98 1.47
CA GLN A 203 30.90 7.70 1.65
C GLN A 203 31.34 8.04 3.08
#